data_AF-A0A367R2W4-F1
#
_entry.id   AF-A0A367R2W4-F1
#
_cell.length_a   1.000
_cell.length_b   1.000
_cell.length_c   1.000
_cell.angle_alpha   90.00
_cell.angle_beta   90.00
_cell.angle_gamma   90.00
#
_symmetry.space_group_name_H-M   'P 1'
#
loop_
_entity.id
_entity.type
_entity.pdbx_description
1 polymer ?
#
loop_
_entity_poly.entity_id
_entity_poly.type
_entity_poly.pdbx_seq_one_letter_code
_entity_poly.pdbx_strand_id
1 'polypeptide(L)'
;MFSDFDFLLLDDPSFKEDSVREELIVPLLKALGYSASGPGKIIRSKTLTHPFVYIGSKKYQVSIIPDYLLIADEKNCWILEAKAPGEPILSGKNTEQAFSYAIHPEIRAFRYALCNGRQLVIFDVNRTTPILVVNMSEIDVHFQYIQRLLNPLAFTKPNIFDYKSDFGLYLHKLGFQTESLHQFLPIFMPLITKLT
;
A
#
# COMPACT_ATOMS: atom_id res chain seq x y z
N MET A 1 14.05 3.24 -6.48
CA MET A 1 13.14 2.28 -7.12
C MET A 1 12.89 2.66 -8.57
N PHE A 2 12.63 3.92 -8.89
CA PHE A 2 12.39 4.39 -10.27
C PHE A 2 13.52 5.28 -10.81
N SER A 3 14.77 5.01 -10.43
CA SER A 3 15.93 5.82 -10.84
C SER A 3 16.13 5.85 -12.36
N ASP A 4 15.67 4.82 -13.06
CA ASP A 4 15.84 4.67 -14.52
C ASP A 4 14.55 4.98 -15.31
N PHE A 5 13.46 5.35 -14.63
CA PHE A 5 12.21 5.70 -15.30
C PHE A 5 12.16 7.20 -15.62
N ASP A 6 11.95 7.54 -16.89
CA ASP A 6 11.76 8.93 -17.31
C ASP A 6 10.30 9.37 -17.08
N PHE A 7 10.10 10.18 -16.03
CA PHE A 7 8.77 10.71 -15.69
C PHE A 7 8.18 11.66 -16.74
N LEU A 8 8.97 12.15 -17.69
CA LEU A 8 8.46 12.93 -18.83
C LEU A 8 7.59 12.08 -19.77
N LEU A 9 7.73 10.75 -19.75
CA LEU A 9 6.87 9.84 -20.51
C LEU A 9 5.39 9.95 -20.08
N LEU A 10 5.10 10.42 -18.87
CA LEU A 10 3.73 10.63 -18.39
C LEU A 10 3.00 11.78 -19.11
N ASP A 11 3.73 12.63 -19.83
CA ASP A 11 3.16 13.69 -20.67
C ASP A 11 2.86 13.20 -22.11
N ASP A 12 3.33 12.00 -22.48
CA ASP A 12 3.03 11.40 -23.79
C ASP A 12 1.57 10.90 -23.83
N PRO A 13 0.74 11.33 -24.79
CA PRO A 13 -0.65 10.87 -24.94
C PRO A 13 -0.80 9.35 -25.17
N SER A 14 0.26 8.68 -25.62
CA SER A 14 0.32 7.23 -25.78
C SER A 14 0.57 6.48 -24.46
N PHE A 15 1.10 7.15 -23.43
CA PHE A 15 1.31 6.58 -22.11
C PHE A 15 -0.02 6.51 -21.35
N LYS A 16 -0.62 5.33 -21.35
CA LYS A 16 -1.97 5.09 -20.81
C LYS A 16 -1.91 4.24 -19.55
N GLU A 17 -3.09 3.88 -19.05
CA GLU A 17 -3.27 3.11 -17.83
C GLU A 17 -2.51 1.78 -17.83
N ASP A 18 -2.43 1.10 -18.97
CA ASP A 18 -1.64 -0.11 -19.16
C ASP A 18 -0.13 0.14 -18.94
N SER A 19 0.40 1.25 -19.46
CA SER A 19 1.78 1.67 -19.20
C SER A 19 2.02 1.99 -17.73
N VAL A 20 1.08 2.69 -17.07
CA VAL A 20 1.15 2.94 -15.61
C VAL A 20 1.18 1.61 -14.84
N ARG A 21 0.37 0.63 -15.26
CA ARG A 21 0.31 -0.69 -14.62
C ARG A 21 1.65 -1.41 -14.68
N GLU A 22 2.25 -1.52 -15.86
CA GLU A 22 3.46 -2.32 -16.06
C GLU A 22 4.74 -1.60 -15.61
N GLU A 23 4.90 -0.32 -15.95
CA GLU A 23 6.15 0.41 -15.71
C GLU A 23 6.29 0.91 -14.27
N LEU A 24 5.17 1.15 -13.57
CA LEU A 24 5.18 1.78 -12.25
C LEU A 24 4.55 0.91 -11.16
N ILE A 25 3.30 0.46 -11.36
CA ILE A 25 2.58 -0.27 -10.32
C ILE A 25 3.21 -1.66 -10.07
N VAL A 26 3.54 -2.40 -11.12
CA VAL A 26 4.13 -3.74 -10.95
C VAL A 26 5.47 -3.70 -10.18
N PRO A 27 6.43 -2.82 -10.51
CA PRO A 27 7.64 -2.66 -9.72
C PRO A 27 7.37 -2.26 -8.25
N LEU A 28 6.43 -1.34 -8.03
CA LEU A 28 6.02 -0.94 -6.67
C LEU A 28 5.50 -2.13 -5.86
N LEU A 29 4.58 -2.92 -6.43
CA LEU A 29 4.02 -4.09 -5.75
C LEU A 29 5.09 -5.14 -5.43
N LYS A 30 6.03 -5.37 -6.36
CA LYS A 30 7.17 -6.26 -6.12
C LYS A 30 8.04 -5.75 -4.96
N ALA A 31 8.36 -4.46 -4.94
CA ALA A 31 9.15 -3.83 -3.87
C ALA A 31 8.44 -3.89 -2.52
N LEU A 32 7.10 -3.84 -2.49
CA LEU A 32 6.28 -4.02 -1.28
C LEU A 32 6.26 -5.48 -0.77
N GLY A 33 6.80 -6.43 -1.53
CA GLY A 33 6.85 -7.84 -1.15
C GLY A 33 5.65 -8.67 -1.65
N TYR A 34 4.91 -8.17 -2.66
CA TYR A 34 3.86 -8.94 -3.31
C TYR A 34 4.38 -9.67 -4.55
N SER A 35 3.87 -10.86 -4.79
CA SER A 35 4.16 -11.66 -5.99
C SER A 35 2.94 -12.44 -6.47
N ALA A 36 3.07 -13.21 -7.55
CA ALA A 36 1.99 -14.09 -8.02
C ALA A 36 1.68 -15.25 -7.05
N SER A 37 2.58 -15.53 -6.10
CA SER A 37 2.47 -16.65 -5.14
C SER A 37 3.07 -16.31 -3.78
N GLY A 38 2.90 -17.21 -2.80
CA GLY A 38 3.41 -17.02 -1.44
C GLY A 38 2.50 -16.14 -0.57
N PRO A 39 2.99 -15.71 0.61
CA PRO A 39 2.16 -15.08 1.63
C PRO A 39 1.64 -13.70 1.23
N GLY A 40 2.38 -12.94 0.41
CA GLY A 40 1.95 -11.69 -0.20
C GLY A 40 1.56 -11.92 -1.66
N LYS A 41 0.26 -12.10 -1.93
CA LYS A 41 -0.23 -12.51 -3.26
C LYS A 41 -0.94 -11.38 -4.00
N ILE A 42 -0.68 -11.27 -5.30
CA ILE A 42 -1.37 -10.40 -6.24
C ILE A 42 -2.44 -11.20 -6.96
N ILE A 43 -3.71 -10.79 -6.85
CA ILE A 43 -4.82 -11.29 -7.65
C ILE A 43 -5.22 -10.21 -8.64
N ARG A 44 -5.07 -10.49 -9.93
CA ARG A 44 -5.56 -9.63 -11.01
C ARG A 44 -6.91 -10.14 -11.50
N SER A 45 -7.70 -9.24 -12.07
CA SER A 45 -8.92 -9.58 -12.81
C SER A 45 -9.97 -10.38 -12.00
N LYS A 46 -10.07 -10.15 -10.68
CA LYS A 46 -11.09 -10.81 -9.85
C LYS A 46 -12.46 -10.24 -10.18
N THR A 47 -13.33 -11.04 -10.79
CA THR A 47 -14.71 -10.67 -11.04
C THR A 47 -15.51 -10.68 -9.74
N LEU A 48 -16.07 -9.52 -9.39
CA LEU A 48 -16.98 -9.36 -8.26
C LEU A 48 -18.39 -9.22 -8.80
N THR A 49 -19.31 -10.02 -8.27
CA THR A 49 -20.71 -9.97 -8.71
C THR A 49 -21.52 -9.17 -7.71
N HIS A 50 -22.13 -8.08 -8.17
CA HIS A 50 -22.93 -7.26 -7.26
C HIS A 50 -24.15 -8.08 -6.77
N PRO A 51 -24.33 -8.26 -5.44
CA PRO A 51 -25.31 -9.22 -4.92
C PRO A 51 -26.77 -8.79 -5.14
N PHE A 52 -27.03 -7.49 -5.33
CA PHE A 52 -28.39 -6.93 -5.34
C PHE A 52 -28.66 -6.03 -6.55
N VAL A 53 -28.91 -6.60 -7.73
CA VAL A 53 -29.33 -5.79 -8.89
C VAL A 53 -30.56 -6.41 -9.56
N TYR A 54 -31.72 -6.20 -8.94
CA TYR A 54 -33.00 -6.39 -9.59
C TYR A 54 -33.55 -5.01 -9.96
N ILE A 55 -33.93 -4.83 -11.23
CA ILE A 55 -34.70 -3.67 -11.67
C ILE A 55 -36.05 -4.21 -12.16
N GLY A 56 -37.09 -4.03 -11.34
CA GLY A 56 -38.37 -4.74 -11.50
C GLY A 56 -38.19 -6.24 -11.32
N SER A 57 -38.69 -7.04 -12.26
CA SER A 57 -38.55 -8.51 -12.27
C SER A 57 -37.27 -9.02 -12.96
N LYS A 58 -36.50 -8.14 -13.62
CA LYS A 58 -35.29 -8.51 -14.35
C LYS A 58 -34.07 -8.42 -13.43
N LYS A 59 -33.36 -9.53 -13.33
CA LYS A 59 -32.04 -9.60 -12.68
C LYS A 59 -30.98 -9.09 -13.65
N TYR A 60 -30.22 -8.08 -13.24
CA TYR A 60 -29.05 -7.60 -13.95
C TYR A 60 -27.82 -8.14 -13.24
N GLN A 61 -26.87 -8.72 -13.99
CA GLN A 61 -25.57 -9.04 -13.43
C GLN A 61 -24.64 -7.86 -13.71
N VAL A 62 -24.36 -7.08 -12.66
CA VAL A 62 -23.31 -6.07 -12.70
C VAL A 62 -22.05 -6.71 -12.13
N SER A 63 -21.09 -6.98 -13.01
CA SER A 63 -19.77 -7.46 -12.62
C SER A 63 -18.79 -6.30 -12.63
N ILE A 64 -18.01 -6.18 -11.56
CA ILE A 64 -16.94 -5.18 -11.45
C ILE A 64 -15.61 -5.89 -11.20
N ILE A 65 -14.52 -5.30 -11.66
CA ILE A 65 -13.18 -5.92 -11.65
C ILE A 65 -12.17 -4.85 -11.19
N PRO A 66 -11.55 -4.99 -10.01
CA PRO A 66 -10.41 -4.16 -9.64
C PRO A 66 -9.16 -4.59 -10.41
N ASP A 67 -8.26 -3.65 -10.69
CA ASP A 67 -6.97 -3.97 -11.34
C ASP A 67 -6.14 -4.95 -10.50
N TYR A 68 -6.00 -4.65 -9.21
CA TYR A 68 -5.23 -5.46 -8.27
C TYR A 68 -5.97 -5.64 -6.95
N LEU A 69 -6.11 -6.89 -6.54
CA LEU A 69 -6.44 -7.29 -5.18
C LEU A 69 -5.21 -7.91 -4.52
N LEU A 70 -4.80 -7.36 -3.37
CA LEU A 70 -3.60 -7.74 -2.66
C LEU A 70 -3.96 -8.51 -1.39
N ILE A 71 -3.40 -9.71 -1.27
CA ILE A 71 -3.69 -10.66 -0.20
C ILE A 71 -2.45 -10.83 0.67
N ALA A 72 -2.63 -10.86 2.00
CA ALA A 72 -1.62 -11.28 2.96
C ALA A 72 -2.16 -12.41 3.84
N ASP A 73 -1.44 -13.53 3.93
CA ASP A 73 -1.81 -14.73 4.71
C ASP A 73 -3.28 -15.13 4.50
N GLU A 74 -3.67 -15.33 3.24
CA GLU A 74 -5.04 -15.72 2.80
C GLU A 74 -6.17 -14.71 3.11
N LYS A 75 -5.83 -13.49 3.54
CA LYS A 75 -6.80 -12.40 3.76
C LYS A 75 -6.66 -11.32 2.70
N ASN A 76 -7.78 -10.86 2.16
CA ASN A 76 -7.84 -9.67 1.31
C ASN A 76 -7.46 -8.44 2.15
N CYS A 77 -6.35 -7.80 1.81
CA CYS A 77 -5.82 -6.70 2.61
C CYS A 77 -6.17 -5.34 2.03
N TRP A 78 -5.89 -5.15 0.74
CA TRP A 78 -6.13 -3.89 0.06
C TRP A 78 -6.30 -4.09 -1.44
N ILE A 79 -6.87 -3.09 -2.10
CA ILE A 79 -6.99 -3.03 -3.56
C ILE A 79 -6.21 -1.84 -4.10
N LEU A 80 -5.73 -1.94 -5.33
CA LEU A 80 -5.09 -0.86 -6.07
C LEU A 80 -5.75 -0.71 -7.43
N GLU A 81 -6.16 0.51 -7.75
CA GLU A 81 -6.73 0.89 -9.03
C GLU A 81 -5.73 1.77 -9.80
N ALA A 82 -5.45 1.39 -11.04
CA ALA A 82 -4.65 2.18 -11.96
C ALA A 82 -5.52 3.18 -12.72
N LYS A 83 -4.95 4.34 -13.05
CA LYS A 83 -5.56 5.31 -13.98
C LYS A 83 -4.51 5.87 -14.93
N ALA A 84 -4.95 6.50 -16.01
CA ALA A 84 -4.04 7.21 -16.91
C ALA A 84 -3.49 8.50 -16.24
N PRO A 85 -2.31 9.01 -16.63
CA PRO A 85 -1.65 10.14 -15.95
C PRO A 85 -2.45 11.45 -15.82
N GLY A 86 -3.43 11.68 -16.69
CA GLY A 86 -4.31 12.86 -16.64
C GLY A 86 -5.54 12.70 -15.76
N GLU A 87 -5.82 11.49 -15.25
CA GLU A 87 -7.03 11.21 -14.48
C GLU A 87 -6.88 11.66 -13.01
N PRO A 88 -7.90 12.31 -12.43
CA PRO A 88 -7.90 12.68 -11.02
C PRO A 88 -8.08 11.44 -10.14
N ILE A 89 -7.29 11.35 -9.05
CA ILE A 89 -7.30 10.21 -8.12
C ILE A 89 -7.47 10.59 -6.64
N LEU A 90 -7.48 11.89 -6.33
CA LEU A 90 -7.67 12.40 -4.96
C LEU A 90 -9.15 12.44 -4.53
N SER A 91 -10.06 12.63 -5.49
CA SER A 91 -11.49 12.72 -5.23
C SER A 91 -12.32 12.41 -6.48
N GLY A 92 -13.62 12.21 -6.29
CA GLY A 92 -14.59 12.01 -7.35
C GLY A 92 -14.74 10.54 -7.76
N LYS A 93 -15.20 10.33 -9.00
CA LYS A 93 -15.64 9.03 -9.53
C LYS A 93 -14.61 7.92 -9.39
N ASN A 94 -13.34 8.21 -9.65
CA ASN A 94 -12.27 7.20 -9.59
C ASN A 94 -12.06 6.71 -8.14
N THR A 95 -12.03 7.63 -7.18
CA THR A 95 -11.92 7.31 -5.75
C THR A 95 -13.13 6.52 -5.26
N GLU A 96 -14.34 6.93 -5.64
CA GLU A 96 -15.59 6.20 -5.31
C GLU A 96 -15.59 4.78 -5.89
N GLN A 97 -15.10 4.61 -7.12
CA GLN A 97 -14.95 3.31 -7.76
C GLN A 97 -14.01 2.40 -6.96
N ALA A 98 -12.80 2.86 -6.65
CA ALA A 98 -11.83 2.09 -5.86
C ALA A 98 -12.39 1.75 -4.45
N PHE A 99 -13.05 2.71 -3.81
CA PHE A 99 -13.71 2.48 -2.52
C PHE A 99 -14.79 1.39 -2.60
N SER A 100 -15.63 1.42 -3.65
CA SER A 100 -16.69 0.43 -3.84
C SER A 100 -16.16 -1.00 -3.95
N TYR A 101 -14.99 -1.17 -4.57
CA TYR A 101 -14.30 -2.47 -4.66
C TYR A 101 -13.80 -2.92 -3.30
N ALA A 102 -13.19 -2.00 -2.54
CA ALA A 102 -12.61 -2.31 -1.23
C ALA A 102 -13.66 -2.80 -0.24
N ILE A 103 -14.85 -2.18 -0.20
CA ILE A 103 -15.93 -2.54 0.70
C ILE A 103 -16.81 -3.70 0.20
N HIS A 104 -16.60 -4.18 -1.03
CA HIS A 104 -17.43 -5.22 -1.63
C HIS A 104 -17.46 -6.47 -0.73
N PRO A 105 -18.62 -7.14 -0.53
CA PRO A 105 -18.75 -8.27 0.40
C PRO A 105 -17.77 -9.42 0.16
N GLU A 106 -17.36 -9.63 -1.10
CA GLU A 106 -16.37 -10.64 -1.49
C GLU A 106 -14.89 -10.22 -1.30
N ILE A 107 -14.64 -8.93 -1.09
CA ILE A 107 -13.31 -8.36 -0.87
C ILE A 107 -13.12 -8.01 0.61
N ARG A 108 -13.89 -7.04 1.14
CA ARG A 108 -13.76 -6.52 2.52
C ARG A 108 -12.31 -6.17 2.89
N ALA A 109 -11.67 -5.39 2.05
CA ALA A 109 -10.32 -4.91 2.27
C ALA A 109 -10.27 -3.87 3.39
N PHE A 110 -9.10 -3.69 4.00
CA PHE A 110 -8.85 -2.65 5.01
C PHE A 110 -8.49 -1.30 4.38
N ARG A 111 -7.84 -1.32 3.20
CA ARG A 111 -7.33 -0.13 2.52
C ARG A 111 -7.61 -0.21 1.03
N TYR A 112 -7.57 0.94 0.39
CA TYR A 112 -7.58 1.06 -1.06
C TYR A 112 -6.64 2.15 -1.50
N ALA A 113 -6.10 2.01 -2.70
CA ALA A 113 -5.20 2.98 -3.27
C ALA A 113 -5.50 3.22 -4.74
N LEU A 114 -5.10 4.38 -5.23
CA LEU A 114 -5.16 4.75 -6.63
C LEU A 114 -3.78 5.21 -7.06
N CYS A 115 -3.39 4.86 -8.28
CA CYS A 115 -2.16 5.34 -8.90
C CYS A 115 -2.42 5.73 -10.35
N ASN A 116 -2.07 6.97 -10.70
CA ASN A 116 -2.11 7.45 -12.08
C ASN A 116 -0.71 7.58 -12.70
N GLY A 117 0.32 7.06 -12.03
CA GLY A 117 1.71 7.19 -12.46
C GLY A 117 2.38 8.50 -12.07
N ARG A 118 1.61 9.58 -11.84
CA ARG A 118 2.14 10.82 -11.23
C ARG A 118 2.08 10.78 -9.71
N GLN A 119 0.99 10.24 -9.18
CA GLN A 119 0.74 10.17 -7.75
C GLN A 119 0.23 8.79 -7.35
N LEU A 120 0.59 8.40 -6.13
CA LEU A 120 0.01 7.30 -5.38
C LEU A 120 -0.79 7.88 -4.22
N VAL A 121 -2.06 7.52 -4.13
CA VAL A 121 -2.95 7.94 -3.05
C VAL A 121 -3.46 6.71 -2.32
N ILE A 122 -3.33 6.70 -0.98
CA ILE A 122 -3.73 5.57 -0.12
C ILE A 122 -4.80 6.04 0.84
N PHE A 123 -5.86 5.26 0.97
CA PHE A 123 -7.00 5.51 1.84
C PHE A 123 -7.24 4.35 2.81
N ASP A 124 -7.87 4.68 3.94
CA ASP A 124 -8.48 3.69 4.84
C ASP A 124 -9.96 3.56 4.45
N VAL A 125 -10.51 2.34 4.46
CA VAL A 125 -11.96 2.18 4.17
C VAL A 125 -12.85 2.87 5.20
N ASN A 126 -12.33 3.18 6.38
CA ASN A 126 -13.07 3.88 7.44
C ASN A 126 -12.88 5.40 7.40
N ARG A 127 -12.20 5.95 6.38
CA ARG A 127 -11.93 7.39 6.26
C ARG A 127 -12.28 7.89 4.86
N THR A 128 -12.79 9.12 4.80
CA THR A 128 -13.07 9.82 3.54
C THR A 128 -11.86 10.58 3.01
N THR A 129 -10.88 10.88 3.86
CA THR A 129 -9.64 11.56 3.48
C THR A 129 -8.49 10.56 3.29
N PRO A 130 -7.53 10.86 2.40
CA PRO A 130 -6.38 9.99 2.17
C PRO A 130 -5.49 9.94 3.42
N ILE A 131 -4.95 8.76 3.70
CA ILE A 131 -3.91 8.54 4.72
C ILE A 131 -2.58 9.11 4.21
N LEU A 132 -2.29 8.89 2.93
CA LEU A 132 -1.03 9.26 2.32
C LEU A 132 -1.24 9.63 0.85
N VAL A 133 -0.58 10.72 0.44
CA VAL A 133 -0.47 11.18 -0.95
C VAL A 133 1.02 11.33 -1.24
N VAL A 134 1.52 10.68 -2.29
CA VAL A 134 2.94 10.72 -2.66
C VAL A 134 3.06 10.96 -4.16
N ASN A 135 3.97 11.85 -4.56
CA ASN A 135 4.38 11.95 -5.96
C ASN A 135 5.26 10.75 -6.31
N MET A 136 5.00 10.09 -7.42
CA MET A 136 5.72 8.89 -7.84
C MET A 136 7.21 9.16 -8.06
N SER A 137 7.59 10.38 -8.46
CA SER A 137 8.98 10.83 -8.56
C SER A 137 9.72 10.88 -7.21
N GLU A 138 8.99 10.98 -6.09
CA GLU A 138 9.52 11.08 -4.73
C GLU A 138 9.26 9.81 -3.92
N ILE A 139 8.80 8.73 -4.56
CA ILE A 139 8.32 7.54 -3.86
C ILE A 139 9.40 6.90 -2.99
N ASP A 140 10.66 6.96 -3.40
CA ASP A 140 11.79 6.39 -2.67
C ASP A 140 11.98 7.05 -1.30
N VAL A 141 11.74 8.36 -1.23
CA VAL A 141 11.81 9.13 0.03
C VAL A 141 10.72 8.70 1.00
N HIS A 142 9.53 8.38 0.47
CA HIS A 142 8.37 8.00 1.27
C HIS A 142 8.17 6.49 1.39
N PHE A 143 9.06 5.67 0.81
CA PHE A 143 8.83 4.25 0.64
C PHE A 143 8.64 3.52 1.96
N GLN A 144 9.38 3.91 3.01
CA GLN A 144 9.23 3.35 4.34
C GLN A 144 7.80 3.55 4.90
N TYR A 145 7.19 4.71 4.68
CA TYR A 145 5.80 4.95 5.09
C TYR A 145 4.82 4.09 4.29
N ILE A 146 5.06 3.94 2.99
CA ILE A 146 4.24 3.09 2.13
C ILE A 146 4.34 1.62 2.59
N GLN A 147 5.53 1.13 2.93
CA GLN A 147 5.72 -0.22 3.46
C GLN A 147 4.94 -0.43 4.77
N ARG A 148 4.96 0.54 5.69
CA ARG A 148 4.18 0.47 6.94
C ARG A 148 2.67 0.37 6.71
N LEU A 149 2.18 0.91 5.59
CA LEU A 149 0.76 0.89 5.24
C LEU A 149 0.37 -0.31 4.37
N LEU A 150 1.23 -0.76 3.47
CA LEU A 150 0.82 -1.66 2.39
C LEU A 150 1.61 -2.96 2.33
N ASN A 151 2.71 -3.13 3.06
CA ASN A 151 3.45 -4.39 3.06
C ASN A 151 2.57 -5.54 3.60
N PRO A 152 2.64 -6.78 3.06
CA PRO A 152 1.88 -7.91 3.59
C PRO A 152 2.02 -8.09 5.11
N LEU A 153 3.25 -7.93 5.63
CA LEU A 153 3.54 -8.05 7.04
C LEU A 153 2.93 -6.93 7.88
N ALA A 154 2.58 -5.78 7.29
CA ALA A 154 1.93 -4.71 8.03
C ALA A 154 0.51 -5.10 8.44
N PHE A 155 -0.13 -6.00 7.68
CA PHE A 155 -1.46 -6.52 7.99
C PHE A 155 -1.42 -7.74 8.92
N THR A 156 -0.38 -8.57 8.82
CA THR A 156 -0.30 -9.84 9.57
C THR A 156 0.51 -9.72 10.86
N LYS A 157 1.53 -8.85 10.87
CA LYS A 157 2.45 -8.62 11.99
C LYS A 157 2.80 -7.13 12.13
N PRO A 158 1.82 -6.23 12.39
CA PRO A 158 2.04 -4.78 12.42
C PRO A 158 3.17 -4.33 13.37
N ASN A 159 3.36 -5.05 14.48
CA ASN A 159 4.36 -4.74 15.50
C ASN A 159 5.81 -4.71 14.99
N ILE A 160 6.12 -5.33 13.84
CA ILE A 160 7.48 -5.28 13.28
C ILE A 160 7.84 -3.89 12.74
N PHE A 161 6.83 -3.12 12.33
CA PHE A 161 7.01 -1.80 11.74
C PHE A 161 7.07 -0.69 12.79
N ASP A 162 6.50 -0.92 13.97
CA ASP A 162 6.56 -0.03 15.14
C ASP A 162 7.64 -0.44 16.13
N TYR A 163 8.52 -1.37 15.72
CA TYR A 163 9.62 -1.81 16.54
C TYR A 163 10.64 -0.70 16.74
N LYS A 164 10.69 -0.18 17.97
CA LYS A 164 11.73 0.75 18.39
C LYS A 164 12.88 -0.04 18.96
N SER A 165 14.08 0.16 18.41
CA SER A 165 15.27 -0.44 18.99
C SER A 165 15.37 0.03 20.43
N ASP A 166 15.32 -0.91 21.36
CA ASP A 166 15.76 -0.64 22.71
C ASP A 166 17.28 -0.35 22.72
N PHE A 167 17.76 0.08 23.89
CA PHE A 167 19.17 0.38 24.08
C PHE A 167 20.08 -0.80 23.69
N GLY A 168 19.67 -2.03 23.98
CA GLY A 168 20.43 -3.24 23.67
C GLY A 168 20.56 -3.48 22.16
N LEU A 169 19.46 -3.41 21.41
CA LEU A 169 19.50 -3.56 19.94
C LEU A 169 20.24 -2.42 19.26
N TYR A 170 20.15 -1.21 19.78
CA TYR A 170 20.91 -0.08 19.24
C TYR A 170 22.42 -0.34 19.34
N LEU A 171 22.88 -0.80 20.50
CA LEU A 171 24.29 -1.17 20.70
C LEU A 171 24.70 -2.35 19.82
N HIS A 172 23.86 -3.38 19.73
CA HIS A 172 24.14 -4.52 18.87
C HIS A 172 24.32 -4.10 17.39
N LYS A 173 23.47 -3.20 16.90
CA LYS A 173 23.58 -2.62 15.54
C LYS A 173 24.86 -1.80 15.34
N LEU A 174 25.39 -1.18 16.40
CA LEU A 174 26.68 -0.49 16.38
C LEU A 174 27.88 -1.46 16.44
N GLY A 175 27.65 -2.77 16.45
CA GLY A 175 28.69 -3.80 16.46
C GLY A 175 29.13 -4.23 17.86
N PHE A 176 28.42 -3.81 18.92
CA PHE A 176 28.72 -4.30 20.27
C PHE A 176 28.30 -5.76 20.38
N GLN A 177 29.19 -6.58 20.94
CA GLN A 177 28.89 -7.97 21.26
C GLN A 177 27.83 -8.02 22.37
N THR A 178 26.91 -8.98 22.27
CA THR A 178 25.82 -9.17 23.24
C THR A 178 26.31 -9.53 24.65
N GLU A 179 27.56 -9.96 24.78
CA GLU A 179 28.21 -10.30 26.05
C GLU A 179 29.03 -9.14 26.64
N SER A 180 29.10 -8.00 25.94
CA SER A 180 29.79 -6.82 26.43
C SER A 180 29.18 -6.37 27.77
N LEU A 181 30.02 -6.07 28.76
CA LEU A 181 29.58 -5.51 30.02
C LEU A 181 29.52 -3.98 29.90
N HIS A 182 28.33 -3.40 30.08
CA HIS A 182 28.12 -1.95 29.96
C HIS A 182 28.08 -1.34 31.35
N GLN A 183 29.11 -0.55 31.68
CA GLN A 183 29.16 0.19 32.93
C GLN A 183 28.67 1.61 32.69
N PHE A 184 27.64 1.99 33.43
CA PHE A 184 27.17 3.37 33.47
C PHE A 184 27.75 4.02 34.71
N LEU A 185 28.34 5.20 34.54
CA LEU A 185 28.72 6.02 35.69
C LEU A 185 27.46 6.33 36.51
N PRO A 186 27.56 6.46 37.84
CA PRO A 186 26.45 6.84 38.69
C PRO A 186 26.02 8.28 38.35
N ILE A 187 25.11 8.39 37.40
CA ILE A 187 24.46 9.62 36.97
C ILE A 187 22.99 9.55 37.37
N PHE A 188 22.44 10.68 37.81
CA PHE A 188 21.00 10.79 37.94
C PHE A 188 20.40 10.64 36.53
N MET A 189 19.57 9.62 36.31
CA MET A 189 18.76 9.52 35.11
C MET A 189 17.40 10.15 35.39
N PRO A 190 17.23 11.47 35.13
CA PRO A 190 16.00 12.18 35.48
C PRO A 190 14.79 11.68 34.71
N LEU A 191 15.00 10.97 33.59
CA LEU A 191 13.93 10.47 32.75
C LEU A 191 14.37 9.21 32.00
N ILE A 192 13.65 8.12 32.24
CA ILE A 192 13.63 6.96 31.34
C ILE A 192 12.26 6.98 30.68
N THR A 193 12.22 7.19 29.37
CA THR A 193 10.99 7.15 28.60
C THR A 193 11.11 6.16 27.45
N LYS A 194 10.00 5.54 27.10
CA LYS A 194 9.88 4.79 25.84
C LYS A 194 10.02 5.82 24.72
N LEU A 195 10.99 5.66 23.82
CA LEU A 195 11.00 6.45 22.58
C LEU A 195 9.61 6.30 21.95
N THR A 196 8.89 7.40 21.68
CA THR A 196 7.57 7.40 21.03
C THR A 196 7.69 7.56 19.53
#